data_AF-A0A0W0U1H1-F1
#
_entry.id   AF-A0A0W0U1H1-F1
#
_cell.length_a   1.000
_cell.length_b   1.000
_cell.length_c   1.000
_cell.angle_alpha   90.00
_cell.angle_beta   90.00
_cell.angle_gamma   90.00
#
_symmetry.space_group_name_H-M   'P 1'
#
loop_
_entity.id
_entity.type
_entity.pdbx_description
1 polymer ?
#
loop_
_entity_poly.entity_id
_entity_poly.type
_entity_poly.pdbx_seq_one_letter_code
_entity_poly.pdbx_strand_id
1 'polypeptide(L)'
;MQPVDAKDSNQLDRIELEKRAKQRFKNRVIRKNAISTSNVMSDTFNINEAKKESHEALTALNVTTSLQSMLVAQMLSVHELQQRTIAFAHGSSHADIKKYYINSAVKLANCFVQQANLLAKLQGIAGQKIIVERVDVHQGGQAIVGTIQGPMSNKEKT
;
A
#
# COMPACT_ATOMS: atom_id res chain seq x y z
N MET A 1 -14.55 -10.01 -48.50
CA MET A 1 -14.52 -9.11 -47.34
C MET A 1 -14.94 -9.95 -46.14
N GLN A 2 -13.98 -10.52 -45.41
CA GLN A 2 -14.29 -11.41 -44.28
C GLN A 2 -14.86 -10.59 -43.10
N PRO A 3 -15.87 -11.11 -42.37
CA PRO A 3 -16.42 -10.42 -41.22
C PRO A 3 -15.39 -10.41 -40.11
N VAL A 4 -14.99 -9.22 -39.67
CA VAL A 4 -14.18 -9.07 -38.45
C VAL A 4 -15.10 -9.44 -37.29
N ASP A 5 -14.76 -10.53 -36.60
CA ASP A 5 -15.57 -11.19 -35.57
C ASP A 5 -15.96 -10.21 -34.44
N ALA A 6 -17.26 -10.02 -34.21
CA ALA A 6 -17.80 -9.16 -33.15
C ALA A 6 -17.43 -9.57 -31.71
N LYS A 7 -16.75 -10.72 -31.52
CA LYS A 7 -16.17 -11.15 -30.24
C LYS A 7 -14.86 -10.43 -29.92
N ASP A 8 -14.03 -10.15 -30.92
CA ASP A 8 -12.73 -9.49 -30.72
C ASP A 8 -12.90 -8.01 -30.38
N SER A 9 -13.90 -7.33 -30.96
CA SER A 9 -14.21 -5.93 -30.63
C SER A 9 -14.66 -5.73 -29.18
N ASN A 10 -15.50 -6.63 -28.65
CA ASN A 10 -15.98 -6.58 -27.27
C ASN A 10 -14.86 -6.87 -26.25
N GLN A 11 -13.89 -7.73 -26.60
CA GLN A 11 -12.74 -8.02 -25.75
C GLN A 11 -11.74 -6.86 -25.70
N LEU A 12 -11.48 -6.21 -26.85
CA LEU A 12 -10.67 -5.00 -26.94
C LEU A 12 -11.27 -3.84 -26.13
N ASP A 13 -12.59 -3.62 -26.21
CA ASP A 13 -13.30 -2.59 -25.45
C ASP A 13 -13.20 -2.81 -23.93
N ARG A 14 -13.29 -4.06 -23.47
CA ARG A 14 -13.13 -4.39 -22.06
C ARG A 14 -11.73 -4.11 -21.53
N ILE A 15 -10.69 -4.45 -22.28
CA ILE A 15 -9.29 -4.20 -21.90
C ILE A 15 -9.04 -2.70 -21.79
N GLU A 16 -9.52 -1.92 -22.75
CA GLU A 16 -9.38 -0.47 -22.75
C GLU A 16 -10.15 0.19 -21.58
N LEU A 17 -11.35 -0.32 -21.27
CA LEU A 17 -12.13 0.13 -20.13
C LEU A 17 -11.38 -0.12 -18.81
N GLU A 18 -10.80 -1.30 -18.64
CA GLU A 18 -10.03 -1.67 -17.45
C GLU A 18 -8.78 -0.80 -17.30
N LYS A 19 -8.05 -0.56 -18.39
CA LYS A 19 -6.88 0.32 -18.41
C LYS A 19 -7.24 1.74 -18.01
N ARG A 20 -8.34 2.29 -18.55
CA ARG A 20 -8.87 3.60 -18.17
C ARG A 20 -9.27 3.64 -16.69
N ALA A 21 -9.93 2.60 -16.18
CA ALA A 21 -10.32 2.53 -14.77
C ALA A 21 -9.09 2.56 -13.85
N LYS A 22 -8.06 1.77 -14.15
CA LYS A 22 -6.77 1.76 -13.42
C LYS A 22 -6.10 3.14 -13.45
N GLN A 23 -6.06 3.78 -14.62
CA GLN A 23 -5.47 5.11 -14.75
C GLN A 23 -6.24 6.18 -13.96
N ARG A 24 -7.58 6.19 -14.04
CA ARG A 24 -8.42 7.12 -13.27
C ARG A 24 -8.23 6.94 -11.77
N PHE A 25 -8.13 5.69 -11.33
CA PHE A 25 -7.85 5.37 -9.93
C PHE A 25 -6.48 5.90 -9.50
N LYS A 26 -5.42 5.63 -10.27
CA LYS A 26 -4.06 6.12 -9.97
C LYS A 26 -4.01 7.65 -9.89
N ASN A 27 -4.65 8.34 -10.83
CA ASN A 27 -4.75 9.80 -10.84
C ASN A 27 -5.48 10.33 -9.59
N ARG A 28 -6.53 9.64 -9.15
CA ARG A 28 -7.28 9.99 -7.93
C ARG A 28 -6.40 9.84 -6.68
N VAL A 29 -5.61 8.77 -6.60
CA VAL A 29 -4.68 8.52 -5.48
C VAL A 29 -3.60 9.61 -5.43
N ILE A 30 -2.97 9.92 -6.56
CA ILE A 30 -1.94 10.97 -6.67
C ILE A 30 -2.52 12.32 -6.23
N ARG A 31 -3.71 12.69 -6.72
CA ARG A 31 -4.37 13.95 -6.32
C ARG A 31 -4.65 14.01 -4.82
N LYS A 32 -5.14 12.92 -4.22
CA LYS A 32 -5.42 12.87 -2.78
C LYS A 32 -4.15 13.02 -1.96
N ASN A 33 -3.09 12.33 -2.35
CA ASN A 33 -1.79 12.41 -1.68
C ASN A 33 -1.19 13.81 -1.78
N ALA A 34 -1.17 14.42 -2.98
CA ALA A 34 -0.69 15.78 -3.18
C ALA A 34 -1.34 16.81 -2.24
N ILE A 35 -2.66 16.68 -2.01
CA ILE A 35 -3.40 17.55 -1.09
C ILE A 35 -3.08 17.25 0.38
N SER A 36 -2.91 15.98 0.75
CA SER A 36 -2.66 15.60 2.15
C SER A 36 -1.22 15.84 2.62
N THR A 37 -0.26 15.81 1.71
CA THR A 37 1.17 16.01 2.03
C THR A 37 1.60 17.47 1.94
N SER A 38 0.82 18.36 1.30
CA SER A 38 1.22 19.75 1.08
C SER A 38 0.49 20.74 1.99
N ASN A 39 1.06 21.94 2.16
CA ASN A 39 0.33 23.05 2.77
C ASN A 39 -0.55 23.73 1.71
N VAL A 40 -1.77 23.24 1.55
CA VAL A 40 -2.73 23.76 0.55
C VAL A 40 -3.19 25.20 0.79
N MET A 41 -2.93 25.74 1.98
CA MET A 41 -3.28 27.13 2.35
C MET A 41 -2.13 28.10 2.11
N SER A 42 -0.98 27.63 1.61
CA SER A 42 0.15 28.48 1.26
C SER A 42 -0.11 29.19 -0.08
N ASP A 43 0.21 30.48 -0.15
CA ASP A 43 0.10 31.28 -1.39
C ASP A 43 1.02 30.76 -2.52
N THR A 44 2.06 30.01 -2.17
CA THR A 44 2.99 29.38 -3.14
C THR A 44 2.56 27.97 -3.52
N PHE A 45 1.42 27.46 -3.05
CA PHE A 45 1.00 26.09 -3.32
C PHE A 45 0.64 25.89 -4.80
N ASN A 46 1.31 24.95 -5.45
CA ASN A 46 1.02 24.54 -6.81
C ASN A 46 0.58 23.07 -6.87
N ILE A 47 -0.70 22.84 -7.19
CA ILE A 47 -1.27 21.49 -7.26
C ILE A 47 -0.61 20.59 -8.32
N ASN A 48 -0.11 21.16 -9.42
CA ASN A 48 0.52 20.37 -10.47
C ASN A 48 1.90 19.87 -10.03
N GLU A 49 2.64 20.71 -9.32
CA GLU A 49 3.92 20.34 -8.71
C GLU A 49 3.73 19.29 -7.61
N ALA A 50 2.80 19.51 -6.69
CA ALA A 50 2.49 18.53 -5.64
C ALA A 50 2.03 17.17 -6.21
N LYS A 51 1.28 17.16 -7.32
CA LYS A 51 0.93 15.92 -8.03
C LYS A 51 2.14 15.26 -8.67
N LYS A 52 3.09 16.04 -9.20
CA LYS A 52 4.34 15.52 -9.78
C LYS A 52 5.19 14.87 -8.69
N GLU A 53 5.41 15.55 -7.58
CA GLU A 53 6.14 14.99 -6.42
C GLU A 53 5.49 13.69 -5.90
N SER A 54 4.16 13.69 -5.76
CA SER A 54 3.42 12.49 -5.38
C SER A 54 3.63 11.33 -6.37
N HIS A 55 3.62 11.64 -7.66
CA HIS A 55 3.87 10.64 -8.71
C HIS A 55 5.31 10.09 -8.66
N GLU A 56 6.29 10.97 -8.45
CA GLU A 56 7.71 10.62 -8.31
C GLU A 56 7.94 9.77 -7.07
N ALA A 57 7.32 10.10 -5.94
CA ALA A 57 7.40 9.32 -4.71
C ALA A 57 6.82 7.89 -4.89
N LEU A 58 5.66 7.76 -5.55
CA LEU A 58 5.09 6.45 -5.88
C LEU A 58 6.02 5.64 -6.79
N THR A 59 6.68 6.31 -7.74
CA THR A 59 7.64 5.68 -8.66
C THR A 59 8.90 5.23 -7.92
N ALA A 60 9.46 6.09 -7.07
CA ALA A 60 10.65 5.80 -6.27
C ALA A 60 10.44 4.63 -5.30
N LEU A 61 9.20 4.43 -4.83
CA LEU A 61 8.82 3.29 -3.98
C LEU A 61 8.43 2.03 -4.76
N ASN A 62 8.68 1.98 -6.08
CA ASN A 62 8.43 0.83 -6.95
C ASN A 62 6.98 0.31 -6.85
N VAL A 63 6.02 1.23 -6.85
CA VAL A 63 4.60 0.89 -6.79
C VAL A 63 4.14 0.33 -8.13
N THR A 64 3.70 -0.93 -8.13
CA THR A 64 3.23 -1.63 -9.34
C THR A 64 1.73 -1.89 -9.36
N THR A 65 1.06 -1.88 -8.20
CA THR A 65 -0.37 -2.17 -8.08
C THR A 65 -1.20 -1.00 -7.54
N SER A 66 -2.51 -1.01 -7.81
CA SER A 66 -3.46 -0.04 -7.27
C SER A 66 -3.51 -0.07 -5.74
N LEU A 67 -3.42 -1.25 -5.12
CA LEU A 67 -3.40 -1.40 -3.67
C LEU A 67 -2.12 -0.81 -3.06
N GLN A 68 -0.95 -1.12 -3.65
CA GLN A 68 0.32 -0.51 -3.24
C GLN A 68 0.26 1.02 -3.40
N SER A 69 -0.37 1.53 -4.47
CA SER A 69 -0.53 2.97 -4.69
C SER A 69 -1.30 3.63 -3.54
N MET A 70 -2.41 3.02 -3.10
CA MET A 70 -3.16 3.53 -1.94
C MET A 70 -2.36 3.48 -0.65
N LEU A 71 -1.68 2.37 -0.40
CA LEU A 71 -0.90 2.18 0.82
C LEU A 71 0.25 3.20 0.89
N VAL A 72 1.01 3.37 -0.20
CA VAL A 72 2.11 4.32 -0.26
C VAL A 72 1.62 5.76 -0.13
N ALA A 73 0.51 6.14 -0.79
CA ALA A 73 -0.09 7.46 -0.60
C ALA A 73 -0.48 7.74 0.87
N GLN A 74 -0.95 6.72 1.58
CA GLN A 74 -1.21 6.82 3.02
C GLN A 74 0.10 6.95 3.83
N MET A 75 1.11 6.14 3.53
CA MET A 75 2.42 6.18 4.17
C MET A 75 3.10 7.54 4.05
N LEU A 76 3.07 8.15 2.86
CA LEU A 76 3.61 9.49 2.62
C LEU A 76 2.89 10.54 3.48
N SER A 77 1.56 10.43 3.61
CA SER A 77 0.78 11.35 4.46
C SER A 77 1.08 11.18 5.95
N VAL A 78 1.26 9.94 6.40
CA VAL A 78 1.67 9.63 7.79
C VAL A 78 3.07 10.16 8.07
N HIS A 79 4.00 9.96 7.14
CA HIS A 79 5.37 10.45 7.25
C HIS A 79 5.41 11.97 7.37
N GLU A 80 4.75 12.70 6.47
CA GLU A 80 4.71 14.17 6.50
C GLU A 80 4.09 14.70 7.80
N LEU A 81 2.97 14.11 8.24
CA LEU A 81 2.35 14.50 9.50
C LEU A 81 3.27 14.22 10.69
N GLN A 82 4.00 13.10 10.67
CA GLN A 82 4.98 12.76 11.70
C GLN A 82 6.12 13.78 11.74
N GLN A 83 6.70 14.14 10.60
CA GLN A 83 7.78 15.14 10.52
C GLN A 83 7.31 16.51 11.07
N ARG A 84 6.13 16.98 10.68
CA ARG A 84 5.53 18.21 11.22
C ARG A 84 5.31 18.14 12.73
N THR A 85 4.81 17.00 13.22
CA THR A 85 4.60 16.75 14.64
C THR A 85 5.92 16.81 15.43
N ILE A 86 7.00 16.23 14.89
CA ILE A 86 8.34 16.28 15.49
C ILE A 86 8.86 17.74 15.50
N ALA A 87 8.68 18.49 14.42
CA ALA A 87 9.07 19.90 14.36
C ALA A 87 8.34 20.75 15.42
N PHE A 88 7.02 20.53 15.61
CA PHE A 88 6.26 21.21 16.66
C PHE A 88 6.69 20.80 18.07
N ALA A 89 7.04 19.53 18.30
CA ALA A 89 7.60 19.08 19.57
C ALA A 89 8.93 19.79 19.89
N HIS A 90 9.79 19.96 18.87
CA HIS A 90 11.07 20.65 19.02
C HIS A 90 10.90 22.15 19.32
N GLY A 91 9.94 22.80 18.65
CA GLY A 91 9.65 24.23 18.85
C GLY A 91 8.84 24.57 20.11
N SER A 92 8.35 23.57 20.86
CA SER A 92 7.50 23.81 22.04
C SER A 92 8.31 23.96 23.33
N SER A 93 8.11 25.08 24.02
CA SER A 93 8.68 25.35 25.36
C SER A 93 7.83 24.82 26.51
N HIS A 94 6.56 24.47 26.25
CA HIS A 94 5.62 23.99 27.28
C HIS A 94 5.71 22.46 27.38
N ALA A 95 6.05 21.95 28.56
CA ALA A 95 6.30 20.53 28.76
C ALA A 95 5.12 19.62 28.35
N ASP A 96 3.88 20.02 28.67
CA ASP A 96 2.68 19.24 28.33
C ASP A 96 2.40 19.18 26.83
N ILE A 97 2.56 20.32 26.14
CA ILE A 97 2.40 20.41 24.67
C ILE A 97 3.49 19.59 23.98
N LYS A 98 4.74 19.71 24.44
CA LYS A 98 5.86 18.92 23.93
C LYS A 98 5.61 17.42 24.10
N LYS A 99 5.14 16.99 25.28
CA LYS A 99 4.78 15.60 25.57
C LYS A 99 3.65 15.10 24.65
N TYR A 100 2.63 15.92 24.40
CA TYR A 100 1.54 15.59 23.48
C TYR A 100 2.05 15.31 22.06
N TYR A 101 2.91 16.19 21.53
CA TYR A 101 3.46 16.00 20.18
C TYR A 101 4.40 14.80 20.11
N ILE A 102 5.27 14.59 21.10
CA ILE A 102 6.13 13.39 21.17
C ILE A 102 5.28 12.11 21.12
N ASN A 103 4.23 12.03 21.96
CA ASN A 103 3.35 10.87 21.98
C ASN A 103 2.63 10.65 20.65
N SER A 104 2.21 11.73 19.99
CA SER A 104 1.58 11.67 18.66
C SER A 104 2.57 11.19 17.59
N ALA A 105 3.82 11.68 17.61
CA ALA A 105 4.87 11.25 16.70
C ALA A 105 5.19 9.77 16.84
N VAL A 106 5.25 9.24 18.07
CA VAL A 106 5.45 7.80 18.34
C VAL A 106 4.32 6.96 17.76
N LYS A 107 3.05 7.39 17.89
CA LYS A 107 1.90 6.68 17.30
C LYS A 107 1.99 6.63 15.77
N LEU A 108 2.36 7.75 15.13
CA LEU A 108 2.55 7.82 13.68
C LEU A 108 3.72 6.94 13.22
N ALA A 109 4.84 6.92 13.94
CA ALA A 109 5.98 6.06 13.65
C ALA A 109 5.60 4.57 13.71
N ASN A 110 4.86 4.15 14.74
CA ASN A 110 4.36 2.77 14.86
C ASN A 110 3.41 2.41 13.71
N CYS A 111 2.53 3.32 13.30
CA CYS A 111 1.66 3.13 12.14
C CYS A 111 2.48 2.98 10.85
N PHE A 112 3.49 3.83 10.65
CA PHE A 112 4.37 3.78 9.48
C PHE A 112 5.11 2.44 9.39
N VAL A 113 5.65 1.91 10.50
CA VAL A 113 6.31 0.59 10.54
C VAL A 113 5.35 -0.53 10.11
N GLN A 114 4.11 -0.51 10.59
CA GLN A 114 3.10 -1.50 10.18
C GLN A 114 2.81 -1.42 8.66
N GLN A 115 2.69 -0.21 8.13
CA GLN A 115 2.47 0.01 6.70
C GLN A 115 3.69 -0.40 5.85
N ALA A 116 4.90 -0.11 6.30
CA ALA A 116 6.14 -0.51 5.63
C ALA A 116 6.27 -2.05 5.56
N ASN A 117 5.95 -2.75 6.65
CA ASN A 117 5.91 -4.20 6.67
C ASN A 117 4.85 -4.77 5.72
N LEU A 118 3.67 -4.14 5.64
CA LEU A 118 2.63 -4.53 4.69
C LEU A 118 3.07 -4.28 3.24
N LEU A 119 3.73 -3.16 2.96
CA LEU A 119 4.27 -2.86 1.64
C LEU A 119 5.33 -3.89 1.21
N ALA A 120 6.26 -4.23 2.10
CA ALA A 120 7.27 -5.25 1.85
C ALA A 120 6.64 -6.62 1.53
N LYS A 121 5.54 -6.99 2.19
CA LYS A 121 4.74 -8.18 1.85
C LYS A 121 4.09 -8.07 0.48
N LEU A 122 3.45 -6.93 0.17
CA LEU A 122 2.83 -6.69 -1.14
C LEU A 122 3.85 -6.64 -2.29
N GLN A 123 5.12 -6.35 -2.01
CA GLN A 123 6.22 -6.35 -2.97
C GLN A 123 6.92 -7.71 -3.08
N GLY A 124 6.53 -8.70 -2.28
CA GLY A 124 7.17 -10.02 -2.27
C GLY A 124 8.56 -10.05 -1.61
N ILE A 125 8.98 -8.96 -0.97
CA ILE A 125 10.26 -8.85 -0.26
C ILE A 125 10.22 -9.63 1.06
N ALA A 126 9.05 -9.70 1.70
CA ALA A 126 8.86 -10.32 3.02
C ALA A 126 8.39 -11.80 2.96
N GLY A 127 8.58 -12.50 1.83
CA GLY A 127 8.24 -13.92 1.71
C GLY A 127 9.43 -14.82 2.01
N GLN A 128 9.30 -15.73 2.97
CA GLN A 128 10.25 -16.84 3.11
C GLN A 128 10.04 -17.81 1.94
N LYS A 129 10.99 -17.84 1.00
CA LYS A 129 11.00 -18.82 -0.09
C LYS A 129 11.54 -20.13 0.44
N ILE A 130 10.66 -21.08 0.76
CA ILE A 130 11.05 -22.46 1.10
C ILE A 130 11.13 -23.24 -0.21
N ILE A 131 12.34 -23.67 -0.57
CA ILE A 131 12.57 -24.61 -1.68
C ILE A 131 12.80 -25.97 -1.04
N VAL A 132 11.97 -26.94 -1.39
CA VAL A 132 12.13 -28.32 -0.93
C VAL A 132 12.93 -29.06 -1.99
N GLU A 133 14.18 -29.42 -1.70
CA GLU A 133 15.05 -30.11 -2.66
C GLU A 133 14.88 -31.63 -2.62
N ARG A 134 14.63 -32.21 -1.44
CA ARG A 134 14.41 -33.64 -1.27
C ARG A 134 13.32 -33.89 -0.24
N VAL A 135 12.42 -34.82 -0.57
CA VAL A 135 11.39 -35.35 0.34
C VAL A 135 11.52 -36.86 0.33
N ASP A 136 11.88 -37.46 1.45
CA ASP A 136 11.79 -38.91 1.64
C ASP A 136 10.47 -39.21 2.35
N VAL A 137 9.56 -39.91 1.66
CA VAL A 137 8.26 -40.34 2.22
C VAL A 137 8.31 -41.85 2.44
N HIS A 138 8.11 -42.28 3.68
CA HIS A 138 8.05 -43.69 4.03
C HIS A 138 6.62 -44.25 3.97
N GLN A 139 6.48 -45.57 4.00
CA GLN A 139 5.19 -46.26 3.98
C GLN A 139 4.23 -45.70 5.04
N GLY A 140 3.04 -45.29 4.59
CA GLY A 140 2.01 -44.64 5.43
C GLY A 140 2.18 -43.13 5.63
N GLY A 141 3.26 -42.50 5.15
CA GLY A 141 3.51 -41.07 5.25
C GLY A 141 2.92 -40.26 4.07
N GLN A 142 2.55 -39.00 4.32
CA GLN A 142 2.21 -38.04 3.29
C GLN A 142 2.91 -36.71 3.59
N ALA A 143 3.54 -36.13 2.56
CA ALA A 143 4.12 -34.79 2.64
C ALA A 143 3.20 -33.81 1.89
N ILE A 144 2.85 -32.70 2.54
CA ILE A 144 1.97 -31.67 1.97
C ILE A 144 2.72 -30.33 2.04
N VAL A 145 2.84 -29.66 0.89
CA VAL A 145 3.32 -28.28 0.80
C VAL A 145 2.13 -27.38 0.51
N GLY A 146 1.69 -26.60 1.50
CA GLY A 146 0.55 -25.71 1.37
C GLY A 146 -0.07 -25.36 2.72
N THR A 147 -1.10 -24.52 2.70
CA THR A 147 -1.89 -24.20 3.89
C THR A 147 -2.88 -25.34 4.18
N ILE A 148 -2.69 -26.06 5.28
CA ILE A 148 -3.60 -27.14 5.69
C ILE A 148 -4.78 -26.54 6.47
N GLN A 149 -5.99 -26.63 5.94
CA GLN A 149 -7.22 -26.38 6.69
C GLN A 149 -7.67 -27.70 7.34
N GLY A 150 -7.39 -27.87 8.63
CA GLY A 150 -7.77 -29.08 9.36
C GLY A 150 -9.25 -29.09 9.78
N PRO A 151 -9.88 -30.26 9.94
CA PRO A 151 -11.24 -30.40 10.46
C PRO A 151 -11.24 -30.24 11.99
N MET A 152 -11.03 -29.02 12.48
CA MET A 152 -11.26 -28.67 13.89
C MET A 152 -12.18 -27.46 13.98
N SER A 153 -13.44 -27.64 13.55
CA SER A 153 -14.55 -26.79 14.01
C SER A 153 -15.91 -27.41 13.68
N ASN A 154 -16.18 -28.61 14.20
CA ASN A 154 -17.56 -29.00 14.48
C ASN A 154 -17.59 -30.02 15.63
N LYS A 155 -17.54 -29.52 16.86
CA LYS A 155 -18.13 -30.25 17.99
C LYS A 155 -19.45 -29.55 18.29
N GLU A 156 -20.53 -30.12 17.77
CA GLU A 156 -21.89 -29.83 18.23
C GLU A 156 -21.91 -29.98 19.75
N LYS A 157 -22.33 -28.92 20.44
CA LYS A 157 -22.75 -29.01 21.84
C LYS A 157 -24.08 -29.74 21.85
N THR A 158 -24.08 -31.00 22.28
CA THR A 158 -25.25 -31.66 22.84
C THR A 158 -25.38 -31.28 24.31
#